data_AF-A0A8J2P005-F1
#
_entry.id   AF-A0A8J2P005-F1
#
_cell.length_a   1.000
_cell.length_b   1.000
_cell.length_c   1.000
_cell.angle_alpha   90.00
_cell.angle_beta   90.00
_cell.angle_gamma   90.00
#
_symmetry.space_group_name_H-M   'P 1'
#
loop_
_entity.id
_entity.type
_entity.pdbx_description
1 polymer ?
#
loop_
_entity_poly.entity_id
_entity_poly.type
_entity_poly.pdbx_seq_one_letter_code
_entity_poly.pdbx_strand_id
1 'polypeptide(L)' 'MSVTLRTDVGDIKIELHCELCPKTCENFLALCASGYYHNNLFHRNMKGFMVQTGDPTGTGKGGTSIWGKKFPDEFKDELR' A
#
# COMPACT_ATOMS: atom_id res chain seq x y z
N MET A 1 -3.85 13.65 -3.64
CA MET A 1 -4.36 13.28 -2.28
C MET A 1 -3.22 12.64 -1.51
N SER A 2 -3.08 12.81 -0.19
CA SER A 2 -1.90 12.28 0.54
C SER A 2 -2.24 11.49 1.80
N VAL A 3 -1.41 10.50 2.12
CA VAL A 3 -1.45 9.68 3.34
C VAL A 3 -0.09 9.76 4.04
N THR A 4 -0.07 9.68 5.37
CA THR A 4 1.19 9.58 6.15
C THR A 4 1.24 8.23 6.84
N LEU A 5 2.27 7.45 6.56
CA LEU A 5 2.59 6.23 7.28
C LEU A 5 3.48 6.60 8.47
N ARG A 6 2.98 6.37 9.68
CA ARG A 6 3.78 6.49 10.89
C ARG A 6 4.46 5.16 11.15
N THR A 7 5.78 5.14 11.12
CA THR A 7 6.58 3.93 11.33
C THR A 7 7.49 4.11 12.54
N ASP A 8 8.04 3.02 13.05
CA ASP A 8 8.95 3.04 14.20
C ASP A 8 10.22 3.87 13.95
N VAL A 9 10.59 4.05 12.68
CA VAL A 9 11.80 4.78 12.25
C VAL A 9 11.48 6.17 11.66
N GLY A 10 10.23 6.62 11.77
CA GLY A 10 9.79 7.95 11.34
C GLY A 10 8.57 7.94 10.43
N ASP A 11 8.17 9.15 10.01
CA ASP A 11 6.98 9.37 9.19
C ASP A 11 7.32 9.39 7.70
N ILE A 12 6.52 8.68 6.90
CA ILE A 12 6.62 8.64 5.45
C ILE A 12 5.34 9.22 4.86
N LYS A 13 5.45 10.38 4.20
CA LYS A 13 4.32 10.99 3.50
C LYS A 13 4.28 10.50 2.05
N ILE A 14 3.11 10.01 1.63
CA ILE A 14 2.87 9.44 0.31
C ILE A 14 1.77 10.27 -0.37
N GLU A 15 2.02 10.69 -1.60
CA GLU A 15 1.00 11.26 -2.48
C GLU A 15 0.43 10.19 -3.41
N LEU A 16 -0.88 10.25 -3.64
CA LEU A 16 -1.66 9.29 -4.42
C LEU A 16 -2.25 9.96 -5.65
N HIS A 17 -2.07 9.31 -6.79
CA HIS A 17 -2.64 9.70 -8.09
C HIS A 17 -4.04 9.10 -8.28
N CYS A 18 -5.00 9.52 -7.46
CA CYS A 18 -6.37 8.97 -7.46
C CYS A 18 -7.12 9.14 -8.79
N GLU A 19 -6.76 10.15 -9.59
CA GLU A 19 -7.38 10.38 -10.91
C GLU A 19 -6.90 9.34 -11.94
N LEU A 20 -5.64 8.90 -11.84
CA LEU A 20 -5.02 7.97 -12.77
C LEU A 20 -5.31 6.51 -12.37
N CYS A 21 -5.26 6.20 -11.07
CA CYS A 21 -5.46 4.85 -10.53
C CYS A 21 -6.58 4.84 -9.46
N PRO A 22 -7.85 5.07 -9.85
CA PRO A 22 -8.94 5.24 -8.91
C PRO A 22 -9.19 3.99 -8.07
N LYS A 23 -9.15 2.79 -8.64
CA LYS A 23 -9.43 1.55 -7.88
C LYS A 23 -8.30 1.21 -6.92
N THR A 24 -7.06 1.41 -7.34
CA THR A 24 -5.88 1.20 -6.50
C THR A 24 -5.89 2.15 -5.32
N CYS A 25 -6.19 3.44 -5.55
CA CYS A 25 -6.26 4.44 -4.50
C CYS A 25 -7.45 4.21 -3.56
N GLU A 26 -8.64 3.88 -4.09
CA GLU A 26 -9.83 3.55 -3.30
C GLU A 26 -9.53 2.39 -2.34
N ASN A 27 -8.93 1.31 -2.84
CA ASN A 27 -8.54 0.16 -2.02
C ASN A 27 -7.54 0.56 -0.92
N PHE A 28 -6.48 1.28 -1.28
CA PHE A 28 -5.45 1.68 -0.31
C PHE A 28 -6.03 2.57 0.80
N LEU A 29 -6.81 3.60 0.43
CA LEU A 29 -7.43 4.52 1.37
C LEU A 29 -8.42 3.82 2.30
N ALA A 30 -9.22 2.89 1.79
CA ALA A 30 -10.17 2.13 2.59
C ALA A 30 -9.45 1.20 3.60
N LEU A 31 -8.36 0.57 3.19
CA LEU A 31 -7.53 -0.25 4.08
C LEU A 31 -6.82 0.61 5.14
N CYS A 32 -6.33 1.80 4.78
CA CYS A 32 -5.81 2.77 5.75
C CYS A 32 -6.88 3.20 6.77
N ALA A 33 -8.07 3.58 6.30
CA ALA A 33 -9.15 4.07 7.15
C ALA A 33 -9.71 2.99 8.11
N SER A 34 -9.66 1.71 7.72
CA SER A 34 -10.06 0.59 8.58
C SER A 34 -8.96 0.14 9.55
N GLY A 35 -7.78 0.75 9.52
CA GLY A 35 -6.65 0.37 10.37
C GLY A 35 -5.97 -0.94 9.95
N TYR A 36 -6.24 -1.45 8.74
CA TYR A 36 -5.73 -2.73 8.24
C TYR A 36 -4.20 -2.84 8.23
N TYR A 37 -3.52 -1.71 8.02
CA TYR A 37 -2.06 -1.65 7.95
C TYR A 37 -1.38 -1.42 9.31
N HIS A 38 -2.14 -1.24 10.39
CA HIS A 38 -1.56 -1.03 11.71
C HIS A 38 -0.75 -2.25 12.15
N ASN A 39 0.47 -2.00 12.63
CA ASN A 39 1.44 -3.02 13.07
C ASN A 39 1.93 -3.97 11.95
N ASN A 40 1.66 -3.67 10.68
CA ASN A 40 2.22 -4.47 9.58
C ASN A 40 3.74 -4.24 9.47
N LEU A 41 4.48 -5.33 9.40
CA LEU A 41 5.93 -5.30 9.25
C LEU A 41 6.35 -5.03 7.79
N PHE A 42 7.47 -4.33 7.64
CA PHE A 42 8.24 -4.33 6.41
C PHE A 42 9.00 -5.67 6.29
N HIS A 43 8.29 -6.70 5.80
CA HIS A 43 8.79 -8.08 5.79
C HIS A 43 9.86 -8.35 4.71
N ARG A 44 10.05 -7.45 3.73
CA ARG A 44 11.09 -7.57 2.71
C ARG A 44 11.78 -6.23 2.48
N ASN A 45 13.08 -6.18 2.75
CA ASN A 45 13.92 -5.00 2.55
C ASN A 45 15.14 -5.37 1.69
N MET A 46 15.21 -4.85 0.47
CA MET A 46 16.30 -5.08 -0.48
C MET A 46 17.00 -3.76 -0.77
N LYS A 47 18.18 -3.56 -0.15
CA LYS A 47 18.98 -2.34 -0.28
C LYS A 47 19.30 -2.05 -1.75
N GLY A 48 19.02 -0.82 -2.19
CA GLY A 48 19.24 -0.39 -3.57
C GLY A 48 18.15 -0.82 -4.57
N PHE A 49 17.10 -1.49 -4.10
CA PHE A 49 15.98 -1.92 -4.94
C PHE A 49 14.63 -1.43 -4.38
N MET A 50 14.10 -2.08 -3.35
CA MET A 50 12.80 -1.73 -2.78
C MET A 50 12.58 -2.29 -1.37
N VAL A 51 11.56 -1.77 -0.70
CA VAL A 51 11.01 -2.31 0.55
C VAL A 51 9.52 -2.64 0.36
N GLN A 52 9.06 -3.74 0.95
CA GLN A 52 7.69 -4.23 0.82
C GLN A 52 7.03 -4.37 2.21
N THR A 53 5.79 -3.90 2.30
CA THR A 53 4.90 -4.01 3.48
C THR A 53 3.47 -4.28 3.01
N GLY A 54 2.50 -4.29 3.93
CA GLY A 54 1.08 -4.43 3.61
C GLY A 54 0.52 -5.84 3.74
N ASP A 55 1.30 -6.80 4.23
CA ASP A 55 0.85 -8.15 4.59
C ASP A 55 0.67 -8.28 6.11
N PRO A 56 -0.57 -8.42 6.63
CA PRO A 56 -0.82 -8.61 8.06
C PRO A 56 -0.18 -9.87 8.66
N THR A 57 0.12 -10.88 7.84
CA THR A 57 0.79 -12.10 8.29
C THR A 57 2.30 -11.95 8.35
N GLY A 58 2.86 -10.92 7.70
CA GLY A 58 4.31 -10.73 7.57
C GLY A 58 5.04 -11.78 6.72
N THR A 59 4.32 -12.70 6.07
CA THR A 59 4.94 -13.80 5.29
C THR A 59 5.27 -13.42 3.84
N GLY A 60 4.67 -12.34 3.34
CA GLY A 60 4.72 -11.91 1.94
C GLY A 60 3.73 -12.65 1.03
N LYS A 61 2.87 -13.51 1.57
CA LYS A 61 1.87 -14.30 0.83
C LYS A 61 0.43 -13.94 1.21
N GLY A 62 0.25 -13.20 2.30
CA GLY A 62 -1.05 -12.74 2.76
C GLY A 62 -1.45 -11.40 2.15
N GLY A 63 -2.44 -10.77 2.76
CA GLY A 63 -3.04 -9.53 2.27
C GLY A 63 -4.26 -9.79 1.38
N THR A 64 -5.29 -8.97 1.54
CA THR A 64 -6.44 -8.95 0.63
C THR A 64 -6.89 -7.51 0.41
N SER A 65 -7.63 -7.29 -0.68
CA SER A 65 -8.23 -5.98 -0.94
C SER A 65 -9.41 -5.74 0.01
N ILE A 66 -9.90 -4.50 0.04
CA ILE A 66 -11.15 -4.16 0.74
C ILE A 66 -12.35 -4.97 0.23
N TRP A 67 -12.29 -5.48 -1.01
CA TRP A 67 -13.33 -6.32 -1.61
C TRP A 67 -13.14 -7.82 -1.37
N GLY A 68 -12.13 -8.22 -0.60
CA GLY A 68 -11.85 -9.63 -0.30
C GLY A 68 -11.30 -10.45 -1.47
N LYS A 69 -11.02 -9.81 -2.62
CA LYS A 69 -10.50 -10.46 -3.83
C LYS A 69 -9.51 -9.57 -4.57
N LYS A 70 -8.67 -10.15 -5.42
CA LYS A 70 -7.80 -9.36 -6.31
C LYS A 70 -8.64 -8.52 -7.28
N PHE A 71 -8.13 -7.36 -7.65
CA PHE A 71 -8.74 -6.44 -8.60
C PHE A 71 -7.79 -6.21 -9.80
N PRO A 72 -8.29 -5.71 -10.94
CA PRO A 72 -7.49 -5.51 -12.15
C PRO A 72 -6.41 -4.45 -11.98
N ASP A 73 -5.30 -4.58 -12.72
CA ASP A 73 -4.20 -3.62 -12.74
C ASP A 73 -4.58 -2.34 -13.50
N GLU A 74 -4.05 -1.19 -13.06
CA GLU A 74 -4.31 0.15 -13.63
C GLU A 74 -3.01 0.78 -14.17
N PHE A 75 -2.53 0.30 -15.33
CA PHE A 75 -1.33 0.85 -15.97
C PHE A 75 -1.61 2.18 -16.68
N LYS A 76 -0.69 3.13 -16.52
CA LYS A 76 -0.72 4.47 -17.13
C LYS A 76 0.69 4.83 -17.60
N ASP A 77 0.81 5.33 -18.82
CA ASP A 77 2.12 5.68 -19.39
C ASP A 77 2.74 6.89 -18.66
N GLU A 78 1.91 7.74 -18.05
CA GLU A 78 2.32 8.88 -17.23
C GLU A 78 2.96 8.47 -15.90
N LEU A 79 2.79 7.21 -15.48
CA LEU A 79 3.30 6.66 -14.22
C LEU A 79 4.48 5.69 -14.41
N ARG A 80 5.21 5.84 -15.53
CA ARG A 80 6.42 5.07 -15.83
C ARG A 80 7.68 5.65 -15.20
#